data_AF-A0A7Z9I9U0-F1
#
_entry.id   AF-A0A7Z9I9U0-F1
#
_cell.length_a   1.000
_cell.length_b   1.000
_cell.length_c   1.000
_cell.angle_alpha   90.00
_cell.angle_beta   90.00
_cell.angle_gamma   90.00
#
_symmetry.space_group_name_H-M   'P 1'
#
loop_
_entity.id
_entity.type
_entity.pdbx_description
1 polymer ?
#
loop_
_entity_poly.entity_id
_entity_poly.type
_entity_poly.pdbx_seq_one_letter_code
_entity_poly.pdbx_strand_id
1 'polypeptide(L)'
;MPLIKSYDTFSDVKEHIKRGHILSAGATITVPSNKIITVTDSFHFLLAGTNQVERINATVTAPAGQVLVLMRASGGATVTVMSGIGSGNIDLQGADAPLNAPNDTLTLMYDGTKWVGLASRLSATGDVTDA
;
A
#
# COMPACT_ATOMS: atom_id res chain seq x y z
N MET A 1 -23.91 6.55 19.66
CA MET A 1 -23.22 5.33 20.15
C MET A 1 -22.43 4.75 18.99
N PRO A 2 -21.10 4.63 19.05
CA PRO A 2 -20.40 3.86 18.04
C PRO A 2 -20.67 2.37 18.31
N LEU A 3 -21.06 1.65 17.25
CA LEU A 3 -21.26 0.20 17.28
C LEU A 3 -19.90 -0.46 17.54
N ILE A 4 -19.73 -1.09 18.71
CA ILE A 4 -18.68 -2.08 18.90
C ILE A 4 -19.10 -3.29 18.04
N LYS A 5 -18.44 -3.49 16.90
CA LYS A 5 -18.66 -4.69 16.08
C LYS A 5 -18.09 -5.89 16.84
N SER A 6 -18.98 -6.80 17.25
CA SER A 6 -18.58 -8.13 17.71
C SER A 6 -18.02 -8.92 16.53
N TYR A 7 -16.88 -9.57 16.71
CA TYR A 7 -16.28 -10.45 15.72
C TYR A 7 -16.42 -11.88 16.21
N ASP A 8 -17.32 -12.64 15.61
CA ASP A 8 -17.77 -13.92 16.17
C ASP A 8 -16.92 -15.12 15.68
N THR A 9 -16.04 -14.93 14.69
CA THR A 9 -15.13 -15.98 14.21
C THR A 9 -13.75 -15.47 13.77
N PHE A 10 -12.74 -16.35 13.80
CA PHE A 10 -11.40 -16.07 13.27
C PHE A 10 -11.39 -15.86 11.75
N SER A 11 -12.41 -16.36 11.04
CA SER A 11 -12.58 -16.15 9.60
C SER A 11 -12.99 -14.71 9.30
N ASP A 12 -13.92 -14.16 10.09
CA ASP A 12 -14.37 -12.77 9.95
C ASP A 12 -13.24 -11.80 10.27
N VAL A 13 -12.42 -12.11 11.28
CA VAL A 13 -11.21 -11.34 11.60
C VAL A 13 -10.23 -11.34 10.43
N LYS A 14 -9.98 -12.49 9.79
CA LYS A 14 -9.13 -12.56 8.59
C LYS A 14 -9.67 -11.73 7.44
N GLU A 15 -10.97 -11.74 7.21
CA GLU A 15 -11.57 -10.94 6.14
C GLU A 15 -11.52 -9.44 6.46
N HIS A 16 -11.74 -9.06 7.72
CA HIS A 16 -11.60 -7.67 8.17
C HIS A 16 -10.15 -7.18 8.08
N ILE A 17 -9.16 -8.03 8.39
CA ILE A 17 -7.74 -7.74 8.18
C ILE A 17 -7.45 -7.55 6.69
N LYS A 18 -7.95 -8.44 5.82
CA LYS A 18 -7.77 -8.35 4.35
C LYS A 18 -8.42 -7.10 3.76
N ARG A 19 -9.54 -6.66 4.33
CA ARG A 19 -10.23 -5.40 3.96
C ARG A 19 -9.62 -4.17 4.64
N GLY A 20 -8.58 -4.36 5.45
CA GLY A 20 -7.89 -3.29 6.14
C GLY A 20 -8.65 -2.68 7.30
N HIS A 21 -9.78 -3.23 7.78
CA HIS A 21 -10.61 -2.63 8.85
C HIS A 21 -9.91 -2.53 10.23
N ILE A 22 -8.80 -3.24 10.44
CA ILE A 22 -7.95 -3.07 11.64
C ILE A 22 -7.01 -1.85 11.48
N LEU A 23 -6.68 -1.52 10.24
CA LEU A 23 -6.02 -0.28 9.86
C LEU A 23 -7.11 0.75 9.50
N SER A 24 -6.77 2.03 9.40
CA SER A 24 -7.70 2.93 8.69
C SER A 24 -7.65 2.52 7.22
N ALA A 25 -8.74 1.99 6.67
CA ALA A 25 -8.81 1.58 5.26
C ALA A 25 -9.28 2.78 4.42
N GLY A 26 -8.43 3.22 3.50
CA GLY A 26 -8.73 4.29 2.56
C GLY A 26 -9.25 3.78 1.23
N ALA A 27 -9.56 4.73 0.35
CA ALA A 27 -10.00 4.43 -1.01
C ALA A 27 -8.92 3.71 -1.83
N THR A 28 -9.34 2.94 -2.83
CA THR A 28 -8.46 2.49 -3.90
C THR A 28 -7.91 3.71 -4.65
N ILE A 29 -6.59 3.77 -4.81
CA ILE A 29 -5.89 4.87 -5.46
C ILE A 29 -5.50 4.44 -6.87
N THR A 30 -5.97 5.18 -7.88
CA THR A 30 -5.42 5.07 -9.23
C THR A 30 -4.11 5.83 -9.31
N VAL A 31 -3.03 5.17 -9.70
CA VAL A 31 -1.69 5.77 -9.78
C VAL A 31 -1.66 6.82 -10.90
N PRO A 32 -1.48 8.12 -10.58
CA PRO A 32 -1.57 9.21 -11.57
C PRO A 32 -0.32 9.32 -12.45
N SER A 33 -0.41 10.14 -13.51
CA SER A 33 0.69 10.34 -14.46
C SER A 33 1.92 11.04 -13.91
N ASN A 34 1.74 11.87 -12.88
CA ASN A 34 2.85 12.47 -12.14
C ASN A 34 3.51 11.50 -11.15
N LYS A 35 2.99 10.26 -11.01
CA LYS A 35 3.52 9.20 -10.15
C LYS A 35 3.53 9.52 -8.64
N ILE A 36 2.76 10.54 -8.23
CA ILE A 36 2.61 10.94 -6.83
C ILE A 36 1.24 10.45 -6.34
N ILE A 37 1.22 9.49 -5.42
CA ILE A 37 -0.03 9.11 -4.77
C ILE A 37 -0.27 9.96 -3.53
N THR A 38 -1.54 10.22 -3.23
CA THR A 38 -1.94 10.85 -1.98
C THR A 38 -2.62 9.82 -1.09
N VAL A 39 -2.09 9.63 0.11
CA VAL A 39 -2.63 8.70 1.11
C VAL A 39 -3.30 9.49 2.25
N THR A 40 -4.47 9.04 2.64
CA THR A 40 -5.26 9.58 3.76
C THR A 40 -5.30 8.61 4.93
N ASP A 41 -5.03 7.35 4.66
CA ASP A 41 -5.27 6.23 5.54
C ASP A 41 -4.07 5.28 5.57
N SER A 42 -4.09 4.31 6.48
CA SER A 42 -2.98 3.36 6.67
C SER A 42 -3.03 2.16 5.73
N PHE A 43 -4.11 1.99 4.97
CA PHE A 43 -4.27 0.87 4.05
C PHE A 43 -4.94 1.32 2.76
N HIS A 44 -4.29 1.06 1.62
CA HIS A 44 -4.82 1.41 0.29
C HIS A 44 -4.56 0.30 -0.72
N PHE A 45 -5.53 0.09 -1.61
CA PHE A 45 -5.31 -0.64 -2.86
C PHE A 45 -4.82 0.31 -3.95
N LEU A 46 -3.90 -0.15 -4.78
CA LEU A 46 -3.34 0.57 -5.91
C LEU A 46 -3.87 -0.01 -7.21
N LEU A 47 -4.51 0.84 -8.02
CA LEU A 47 -4.88 0.54 -9.38
C LEU A 47 -3.90 1.22 -10.33
N ALA A 48 -3.36 0.45 -11.27
CA ALA A 48 -2.43 0.95 -12.27
C ALA A 48 -3.07 2.03 -13.17
N GLY A 49 -2.51 3.25 -13.13
CA GLY A 49 -2.69 4.25 -14.19
C GLY A 49 -1.41 4.44 -15.01
N THR A 50 -0.27 4.66 -14.34
CA THR A 50 1.08 4.73 -14.95
C THR A 50 2.06 3.66 -14.46
N ASN A 51 1.53 2.66 -13.74
CA ASN A 51 2.26 1.51 -13.20
C ASN A 51 3.40 1.86 -12.23
N GLN A 52 3.65 3.12 -11.88
CA GLN A 52 4.79 3.53 -11.07
C GLN A 52 4.42 4.56 -10.01
N VAL A 53 4.83 4.32 -8.77
CA VAL A 53 4.72 5.26 -7.65
C VAL A 53 6.12 5.71 -7.26
N GLU A 54 6.42 7.00 -7.39
CA GLU A 54 7.72 7.59 -7.04
C GLU A 54 7.67 8.41 -5.75
N ARG A 55 6.49 8.89 -5.36
CA ARG A 55 6.29 9.69 -4.15
C ARG A 55 4.94 9.42 -3.51
N ILE A 56 4.90 9.53 -2.19
CA ILE A 56 3.69 9.44 -1.36
C ILE A 56 3.50 10.77 -0.62
N ASN A 57 2.42 11.48 -0.93
CA ASN A 57 1.96 12.61 -0.14
C ASN A 57 0.95 12.10 0.89
N ALA A 58 1.24 12.27 2.17
CA ALA A 58 0.19 12.16 3.19
C ALA A 58 -0.55 13.50 3.26
N THR A 59 -1.89 13.47 3.23
CA THR A 59 -2.75 14.68 3.28
C THR A 59 -2.57 15.50 4.57
N VAL A 60 -2.08 14.86 5.62
CA VAL A 60 -1.57 15.47 6.84
C VAL A 60 -0.11 15.03 6.93
N THR A 61 0.81 15.91 7.31
CA THR A 61 2.20 15.50 7.63
C THR A 61 2.16 14.22 8.45
N ALA A 62 2.57 13.11 7.83
CA ALA A 62 2.53 11.81 8.47
C ALA A 62 3.32 11.93 9.78
N PRO A 63 2.73 11.61 10.95
CA PRO A 63 3.55 11.57 12.16
C PRO A 63 4.61 10.47 11.98
N ALA A 64 5.81 10.72 12.50
CA ALA A 64 6.83 9.67 12.57
C ALA A 64 6.23 8.43 13.27
N GLY A 65 6.46 7.25 12.70
CA GLY A 65 5.85 5.99 13.11
C GLY A 65 4.53 5.65 12.40
N GLN A 66 3.98 6.52 11.54
CA GLN A 66 2.80 6.16 10.75
C GLN A 66 3.10 4.98 9.83
N VAL A 67 2.26 3.94 9.89
CA VAL A 67 2.33 2.78 9.01
C VAL A 67 1.37 2.95 7.84
N LEU A 68 1.86 2.59 6.65
CA LEU A 68 1.11 2.54 5.42
C LEU A 68 1.28 1.16 4.78
N VAL A 69 0.17 0.56 4.38
CA VAL A 69 0.11 -0.71 3.68
C VAL A 69 -0.46 -0.47 2.29
N LEU A 70 0.28 -0.89 1.28
CA LEU A 70 -0.11 -0.82 -0.12
C LEU A 70 -0.30 -2.22 -0.66
N MET A 71 -1.42 -2.43 -1.36
CA MET A 71 -1.72 -3.67 -2.05
C MET A 71 -2.09 -3.39 -3.50
N ARG A 72 -1.87 -4.33 -4.42
CA ARG A 72 -2.41 -4.21 -5.78
C ARG A 72 -3.93 -4.41 -5.73
N ALA A 73 -4.69 -3.59 -6.45
CA ALA A 73 -6.10 -3.86 -6.71
C ALA A 73 -6.25 -5.13 -7.59
N SER A 74 -7.30 -5.91 -7.35
CA SER A 74 -7.64 -7.09 -8.17
C SER A 74 -7.89 -6.69 -9.64
N GLY A 75 -7.35 -7.48 -10.59
CA GLY A 75 -7.53 -7.23 -12.03
C GLY A 75 -6.81 -6.01 -12.59
N GLY A 76 -5.94 -5.35 -11.80
CA GLY A 76 -5.11 -4.23 -12.25
C GLY A 76 -3.78 -4.69 -12.85
N ALA A 77 -3.15 -3.86 -13.69
CA ALA A 77 -1.75 -4.11 -14.11
C ALA A 77 -0.78 -4.01 -12.91
N THR A 78 0.45 -4.49 -13.11
CA THR A 78 1.54 -4.31 -12.14
C THR A 78 1.68 -2.84 -11.73
N VAL A 79 1.87 -2.62 -10.42
CA VAL A 79 2.27 -1.32 -9.88
C VAL A 79 3.61 -1.45 -9.19
N THR A 80 4.61 -0.74 -9.67
CA THR A 80 5.95 -0.69 -9.08
C THR A 80 6.06 0.52 -8.16
N VAL A 81 6.33 0.27 -6.87
CA VAL A 81 6.72 1.32 -5.94
C VAL A 81 8.22 1.52 -6.07
N MET A 82 8.64 2.70 -6.50
CA MET A 82 10.01 3.01 -6.83
C MET A 82 10.78 3.40 -5.57
N SER A 83 11.92 2.75 -5.34
CA SER A 83 12.85 3.13 -4.29
C SER A 83 13.74 4.26 -4.80
N GLY A 84 13.54 5.47 -4.28
CA GLY A 84 14.55 6.53 -4.36
C GLY A 84 15.10 6.89 -5.75
N ILE A 85 14.30 6.89 -6.83
CA ILE A 85 14.74 7.49 -8.10
C ILE A 85 14.10 8.88 -8.25
N GLY A 86 14.92 9.94 -8.14
CA GLY A 86 14.49 11.34 -8.24
C GLY A 86 14.14 11.98 -6.89
N SER A 87 13.20 12.93 -6.90
CA SER A 87 12.81 13.71 -5.71
C SER A 87 11.88 12.95 -4.73
N GLY A 88 11.71 11.64 -4.91
CA GLY A 88 10.82 10.77 -4.14
C GLY A 88 11.15 10.69 -2.66
N ASN A 89 10.14 10.35 -1.84
CA ASN A 89 10.25 10.22 -0.39
C ASN A 89 10.07 8.77 0.08
N ILE A 90 10.41 7.80 -0.77
CA ILE A 90 10.27 6.37 -0.50
C ILE A 90 11.66 5.74 -0.50
N ASP A 91 11.98 4.99 0.55
CA ASP A 91 13.24 4.25 0.71
C ASP A 91 12.94 2.77 0.95
N LEU A 92 13.22 1.94 -0.04
CA LEU A 92 13.08 0.48 0.04
C LEU A 92 14.46 -0.19 0.03
N GLN A 93 15.47 0.48 0.60
CA GLN A 93 16.86 0.01 0.66
C GLN A 93 17.48 -0.20 -0.73
N GLY A 94 17.08 0.63 -1.70
CA GLY A 94 17.68 0.68 -3.04
C GLY A 94 17.08 -0.27 -4.07
N ALA A 95 15.98 -0.97 -3.77
CA ALA A 95 15.31 -1.87 -4.70
C ALA A 95 13.82 -1.51 -4.87
N ASP A 96 13.36 -1.42 -6.11
CA ASP A 96 11.93 -1.21 -6.38
C ASP A 96 11.09 -2.41 -5.95
N ALA A 97 9.84 -2.14 -5.56
CA ALA A 97 8.87 -3.16 -5.16
C ALA A 97 7.74 -3.28 -6.18
N PRO A 98 7.79 -4.26 -7.10
CA PRO A 98 6.69 -4.53 -8.02
C PRO A 98 5.58 -5.30 -7.30
N LEU A 99 4.38 -4.71 -7.27
CA LEU A 99 3.14 -5.36 -6.86
C LEU A 99 2.48 -5.96 -8.10
N ASN A 100 2.68 -7.26 -8.31
CA ASN A 100 2.29 -8.03 -9.50
C ASN A 100 1.05 -8.89 -9.28
N ALA A 101 0.75 -9.26 -8.03
CA ALA A 101 -0.40 -10.11 -7.67
C ALA A 101 -1.37 -9.39 -6.72
N PRO A 102 -2.66 -9.79 -6.64
CA PRO A 102 -3.65 -9.13 -5.78
C PRO A 102 -3.32 -9.23 -4.28
N ASN A 103 -2.45 -10.18 -3.92
CA ASN A 103 -2.03 -10.46 -2.57
C ASN A 103 -0.62 -9.92 -2.27
N ASP A 104 -0.01 -9.20 -3.22
CA ASP A 104 1.23 -8.50 -2.99
C ASP A 104 0.98 -7.33 -2.05
N THR A 105 1.86 -7.21 -1.06
CA THR A 105 1.73 -6.26 0.03
C THR A 105 3.07 -5.58 0.25
N LEU A 106 3.07 -4.26 0.32
CA LEU A 106 4.20 -3.46 0.75
C LEU A 106 3.79 -2.66 1.99
N THR A 107 4.52 -2.85 3.09
CA THR A 107 4.33 -2.11 4.33
C THR A 107 5.47 -1.12 4.50
N LEU A 108 5.10 0.14 4.71
CA LEU A 108 5.99 1.28 4.88
C LEU A 108 5.76 1.89 6.25
N MET A 109 6.78 2.53 6.80
CA MET A 109 6.68 3.41 7.97
C MET A 109 7.24 4.77 7.63
N TYR A 110 6.59 5.84 8.06
CA TYR A 110 7.16 7.17 7.97
C TYR A 110 8.17 7.39 9.11
N ASP A 111 9.44 7.66 8.80
CA ASP A 111 10.49 7.88 9.81
C ASP A 111 10.55 9.34 10.32
N GLY A 112 9.69 10.22 9.80
CA GLY A 112 9.72 11.67 10.02
C GLY A 112 10.26 12.47 8.83
N THR A 113 10.88 11.79 7.85
CA THR A 113 11.42 12.40 6.62
C THR A 113 10.97 11.63 5.38
N LYS A 114 11.03 10.30 5.41
CA LYS A 114 10.73 9.38 4.30
C LYS A 114 9.83 8.23 4.75
N TRP A 115 9.19 7.60 3.76
CA TRP A 115 8.55 6.30 3.89
C TRP A 115 9.60 5.21 3.71
N VAL A 116 9.94 4.52 4.80
CA VAL A 116 10.89 3.41 4.80
C VAL A 116 10.18 2.08 4.69
N GLY A 117 10.72 1.15 3.90
CA GLY A 117 10.21 -0.22 3.81
C GLY A 117 10.36 -0.98 5.12
N LEU A 118 9.25 -1.48 5.66
CA LEU A 118 9.24 -2.33 6.87
C LEU A 118 9.16 -3.81 6.54
N ALA A 119 8.24 -4.17 5.65
CA ALA A 119 7.97 -5.54 5.28
C ALA A 119 7.34 -5.59 3.90
N SER A 120 7.59 -6.67 3.17
CA SER A 120 6.92 -6.92 1.90
C SER A 120 6.60 -8.39 1.75
N ARG A 121 5.51 -8.66 1.06
CA ARG A 121 5.19 -9.96 0.49
C ARG A 121 4.97 -9.71 -0.99
N LEU A 122 5.98 -10.00 -1.79
CA LEU A 122 5.95 -9.82 -3.23
C LEU A 122 5.96 -11.19 -3.87
N SER A 123 5.05 -11.41 -4.82
CA SER A 123 5.02 -12.61 -5.62
C SER A 123 6.23 -12.62 -6.55
N ALA A 124 6.77 -13.80 -6.83
CA ALA A 124 7.84 -13.94 -7.79
C ALA A 124 7.38 -13.40 -9.15
N THR A 125 8.30 -12.81 -9.90
CA THR A 125 8.04 -12.34 -11.26
C THR A 125 7.53 -13.51 -12.11
N GLY A 126 6.22 -13.56 -12.39
CA GLY A 126 5.59 -14.65 -13.16
C GLY A 126 4.36 -15.29 -12.49
N ASP A 127 4.14 -15.10 -11.19
CA ASP A 127 2.98 -15.66 -10.48
C ASP A 127 1.75 -14.75 -10.57
N VAL A 128 1.28 -14.46 -11.79
CA VAL A 128 -0.02 -13.79 -12.00
C VAL A 128 -1.10 -14.88 -12.03
N THR A 129 -1.68 -15.20 -10.88
CA THR A 129 -2.94 -15.94 -10.82
C THR A 129 -4.02 -15.01 -10.31
N ASP A 130 -4.66 -14.30 -11.24
CA ASP A 130 -5.96 -13.65 -11.00
C ASP A 130 -7.01 -14.78 -10.93
N ALA A 131 -7.17 -15.37 -9.75
CA ALA A 131 -8.23 -16.32 -9.43
C ALA A 131 -9.42 -15.61 -8.76
#